data_AF-X1PF20-F1
#
_entry.id   AF-X1PF20-F1
#
_cell.length_a   1.000
_cell.length_b   1.000
_cell.length_c   1.000
_cell.angle_alpha   90.00
_cell.angle_beta   90.00
_cell.angle_gamma   90.00
#
_symmetry.space_group_name_H-M   'P 1'
#
loop_
_entity.id
_entity.type
_entity.pdbx_description
1 polymer ?
#
loop_
_entity_poly.entity_id
_entity_poly.type
_entity_poly.pdbx_seq_one_letter_code
_entity_poly.pdbx_strand_id
1 'polypeptide(L)'
;IISKASDHLSQYLEENKKKAKDRVEEFVSHKAPRYRPILKRIPEDKLHFDPNISDKELDLTLHKHLSEIEGKLLVDGHDVMNPRDREDYPQYQKRLQEYLKTAEDIKKSDLANYVFHRKVILDLLEQAIQRGEDGKYAREDLIHNLIMPMQKDSNEVMNDSCNLWLLDERLAFHNYLASDKTLLSMPITG
;
A
#
# COMPACT_ATOMS: atom_id res chain seq x y z
N ILE A 1 -40.41 -23.98 4.42
CA ILE A 1 -39.52 -24.30 3.26
C ILE A 1 -38.22 -23.48 3.37
N ILE A 2 -38.30 -22.17 3.56
CA ILE A 2 -37.12 -21.28 3.71
C ILE A 2 -36.23 -21.66 4.92
N SER A 3 -36.80 -22.01 6.09
CA SER A 3 -35.98 -22.39 7.26
C SER A 3 -35.20 -23.71 7.05
N LYS A 4 -35.86 -24.74 6.48
CA LYS A 4 -35.21 -26.03 6.16
C LYS A 4 -34.13 -25.90 5.09
N ALA A 5 -34.31 -25.01 4.12
CA ALA A 5 -33.29 -24.69 3.13
C ALA A 5 -32.10 -23.97 3.78
N SER A 6 -32.35 -23.00 4.67
CA SER A 6 -31.31 -22.30 5.44
C SER A 6 -30.49 -23.26 6.32
N ASP A 7 -31.13 -24.21 6.99
CA ASP A 7 -30.45 -25.19 7.83
C ASP A 7 -29.55 -26.13 7.02
N HIS A 8 -30.00 -26.56 5.84
CA HIS A 8 -29.22 -27.45 4.96
C HIS A 8 -28.06 -26.73 4.25
N LEU A 9 -28.24 -25.46 3.89
CA LEU A 9 -27.21 -24.64 3.25
C LEU A 9 -26.24 -24.02 4.27
N SER A 10 -26.59 -23.98 5.56
CA SER A 10 -25.79 -23.32 6.60
C SER A 10 -24.33 -23.80 6.62
N GLN A 11 -24.09 -25.11 6.54
CA GLN A 11 -22.74 -25.68 6.51
C GLN A 11 -21.95 -25.25 5.27
N TYR A 12 -22.58 -25.28 4.09
CA TYR A 12 -21.94 -24.84 2.84
C TYR A 12 -21.68 -23.33 2.83
N LEU A 13 -22.59 -22.55 3.42
CA LEU A 13 -22.44 -21.09 3.55
C LEU A 13 -21.28 -20.75 4.49
N GLU A 14 -21.15 -21.43 5.63
CA GLU A 14 -20.03 -21.21 6.54
C GLU A 14 -18.69 -21.66 5.94
N GLU A 15 -18.65 -22.79 5.22
CA GLU A 15 -17.44 -23.22 4.51
C GLU A 15 -17.04 -22.20 3.43
N ASN A 16 -18.00 -21.71 2.65
CA ASN A 16 -17.73 -20.70 1.62
C ASN A 16 -17.30 -19.37 2.22
N LYS A 17 -17.91 -18.91 3.32
CA LYS A 17 -17.46 -17.71 4.05
C LYS A 17 -16.02 -17.86 4.52
N LYS A 18 -15.67 -19.03 5.06
CA LYS A 18 -14.30 -19.31 5.49
C LYS A 18 -13.33 -19.24 4.31
N LYS A 19 -13.64 -19.91 3.18
CA LYS A 19 -12.81 -19.85 1.97
C LYS A 19 -12.66 -18.44 1.43
N ALA A 20 -13.73 -17.64 1.44
CA ALA A 20 -13.68 -16.24 1.03
C ALA A 20 -12.77 -15.42 1.95
N LYS A 21 -12.84 -15.62 3.27
CA LYS A 21 -11.97 -14.95 4.24
C LYS A 21 -10.51 -15.35 4.05
N ASP A 22 -10.24 -16.64 3.88
CA ASP A 22 -8.89 -17.17 3.62
C ASP A 22 -8.33 -16.60 2.31
N ARG A 23 -9.18 -16.48 1.27
CA ARG A 23 -8.83 -15.87 -0.02
C ARG A 23 -8.43 -14.39 0.10
N VAL A 24 -9.14 -13.63 0.92
CA VAL A 24 -8.81 -12.21 1.21
C VAL A 24 -7.52 -12.13 2.00
N GLU A 25 -7.38 -12.94 3.06
CA GLU A 25 -6.19 -12.95 3.90
C GLU A 25 -4.93 -13.28 3.10
N GLU A 26 -5.01 -14.27 2.22
CA GLU A 26 -3.92 -14.64 1.31
C GLU A 26 -3.56 -13.49 0.35
N PHE A 27 -4.57 -12.84 -0.22
CA PHE A 27 -4.38 -11.70 -1.12
C PHE A 27 -3.68 -10.53 -0.43
N VAL A 28 -4.16 -10.12 0.74
CA VAL A 28 -3.57 -9.01 1.48
C VAL A 28 -2.23 -9.39 2.11
N SER A 29 -1.93 -10.67 2.34
CA SER A 29 -0.63 -11.06 2.91
C SER A 29 0.48 -11.05 1.86
N HIS A 30 0.17 -11.44 0.63
CA HIS A 30 1.21 -11.68 -0.39
C HIS A 30 1.18 -10.72 -1.58
N LYS A 31 0.02 -10.15 -1.93
CA LYS A 31 -0.14 -9.36 -3.17
C LYS A 31 -0.47 -7.89 -2.91
N ALA A 32 -1.31 -7.60 -1.92
CA ALA A 32 -1.77 -6.23 -1.64
C ALA A 32 -1.82 -5.90 -0.13
N PRO A 33 -0.67 -5.87 0.56
CA PRO A 33 -0.58 -5.65 2.02
C PRO A 33 -1.10 -4.29 2.50
N ARG A 34 -1.21 -3.31 1.60
CA ARG A 34 -1.90 -2.04 1.83
C ARG A 34 -3.27 -2.20 2.47
N TYR A 35 -4.05 -3.24 2.12
CA TYR A 35 -5.41 -3.38 2.63
C TYR A 35 -5.47 -4.01 4.03
N ARG A 36 -4.42 -4.68 4.50
CA ARG A 36 -4.42 -5.40 5.77
C ARG A 36 -4.85 -4.54 6.97
N PRO A 37 -4.35 -3.29 7.16
CA PRO A 37 -4.70 -2.47 8.32
C PRO A 37 -6.17 -2.02 8.33
N ILE A 38 -6.79 -1.90 7.15
CA ILE A 38 -8.18 -1.42 7.02
C ILE A 38 -9.22 -2.53 7.05
N LEU A 39 -8.84 -3.81 6.91
CA LEU A 39 -9.80 -4.93 6.87
C LEU A 39 -10.77 -4.93 8.06
N LYS A 40 -10.26 -4.65 9.27
CA LYS A 40 -11.07 -4.56 10.50
C LYS A 40 -12.10 -3.43 10.50
N ARG A 41 -12.00 -2.50 9.55
CA ARG A 41 -12.92 -1.36 9.38
C ARG A 41 -13.98 -1.61 8.33
N ILE A 42 -13.82 -2.68 7.55
CA ILE A 42 -14.80 -3.11 6.57
C ILE A 42 -15.81 -3.99 7.31
N PRO A 43 -17.11 -3.66 7.27
CA PRO A 43 -18.15 -4.50 7.84
C PRO A 43 -18.09 -5.93 7.27
N GLU A 44 -18.33 -6.94 8.11
CA GLU A 44 -18.25 -8.36 7.68
C GLU A 44 -19.22 -8.69 6.54
N ASP A 45 -20.39 -8.02 6.50
CA ASP A 45 -21.38 -8.16 5.44
C ASP A 45 -20.88 -7.64 4.08
N LYS A 46 -19.91 -6.72 4.09
CA LYS A 46 -19.25 -6.21 2.88
C LYS A 46 -18.05 -7.05 2.46
N LEU A 47 -17.60 -8.00 3.28
CA LEU A 47 -16.48 -8.91 2.99
C LEU A 47 -16.94 -10.26 2.42
N HIS A 48 -18.16 -10.33 1.89
CA HIS A 48 -18.67 -11.52 1.21
C HIS A 48 -18.16 -11.56 -0.24
N PHE A 49 -17.02 -12.19 -0.43
CA PHE A 49 -16.44 -12.43 -1.75
C PHE A 49 -16.76 -13.84 -2.25
N ASP A 50 -16.81 -14.00 -3.57
CA ASP A 50 -16.66 -15.31 -4.19
C ASP A 50 -15.25 -15.84 -3.85
N PRO A 51 -15.09 -17.05 -3.29
CA PRO A 51 -13.78 -17.66 -3.08
C PRO A 51 -12.88 -17.70 -4.32
N ASN A 52 -13.47 -17.70 -5.52
CA ASN A 52 -12.77 -17.74 -6.80
C ASN A 52 -12.63 -16.35 -7.46
N ILE A 53 -12.93 -15.27 -6.74
CA ILE A 53 -12.77 -13.90 -7.24
C ILE A 53 -11.36 -13.66 -7.80
N SER A 54 -11.28 -12.98 -8.94
CA SER A 54 -9.99 -12.62 -9.53
C SER A 54 -9.25 -11.61 -8.67
N ASP A 55 -7.92 -11.61 -8.72
CA ASP A 55 -7.10 -10.62 -8.00
C ASP A 55 -7.50 -9.18 -8.37
N LYS A 56 -7.79 -8.93 -9.64
CA LYS A 56 -8.20 -7.62 -10.16
C LYS A 56 -9.50 -7.14 -9.53
N GLU A 57 -10.51 -8.01 -9.46
CA GLU A 57 -11.81 -7.64 -8.89
C GLU A 57 -11.74 -7.48 -7.37
N LEU A 58 -10.96 -8.34 -6.71
CA LEU A 58 -10.71 -8.23 -5.27
C LEU A 58 -9.99 -6.93 -4.93
N ASP A 59 -8.93 -6.60 -5.68
CA ASP A 59 -8.20 -5.33 -5.54
C ASP A 59 -9.13 -4.13 -5.72
N LEU A 60 -9.91 -4.11 -6.80
CA LEU A 60 -10.85 -3.03 -7.07
C LEU A 60 -11.88 -2.87 -5.96
N THR A 61 -12.35 -3.96 -5.36
CA THR A 61 -13.34 -3.92 -4.30
C THR A 61 -12.75 -3.42 -2.99
N LEU A 62 -11.57 -3.93 -2.61
CA LEU A 62 -10.84 -3.44 -1.43
C LEU A 62 -10.43 -1.97 -1.58
N HIS A 63 -10.07 -1.55 -2.79
CA HIS A 63 -9.79 -0.15 -3.12
C HIS A 63 -11.00 0.74 -2.86
N LYS A 64 -12.20 0.35 -3.33
CA LYS A 64 -13.44 1.10 -3.06
C LYS A 64 -13.68 1.28 -1.57
N HIS A 65 -13.49 0.22 -0.77
CA HIS A 65 -13.63 0.31 0.68
C HIS A 65 -12.58 1.22 1.32
N LEU A 66 -11.33 1.18 0.87
CA LEU A 66 -10.31 2.11 1.31
C LEU A 66 -10.73 3.55 1.04
N SER A 67 -11.17 3.86 -0.18
CA SER A 67 -11.64 5.21 -0.56
C SER A 67 -12.85 5.66 0.26
N GLU A 68 -13.79 4.75 0.56
CA GLU A 68 -14.91 5.04 1.47
C GLU A 68 -14.42 5.41 2.88
N ILE A 69 -13.42 4.70 3.41
CA ILE A 69 -12.85 4.95 4.73
C ILE A 69 -12.08 6.28 4.75
N GLU A 70 -11.31 6.59 3.71
CA GLU A 70 -10.62 7.87 3.54
C GLU A 70 -11.62 9.03 3.48
N GLY A 71 -12.68 8.88 2.69
CA GLY A 71 -13.75 9.88 2.61
C GLY A 71 -14.42 10.12 3.97
N LYS A 72 -14.71 9.05 4.72
CA LYS A 72 -15.23 9.17 6.09
C LYS A 72 -14.25 9.87 7.03
N LEU A 73 -12.96 9.55 6.95
CA LEU A 73 -11.93 10.20 7.77
C LEU A 73 -11.91 11.72 7.54
N LEU A 74 -12.07 12.18 6.29
CA LEU A 74 -12.13 13.61 5.99
C LEU A 74 -13.34 14.28 6.66
N VAL A 75 -14.52 13.65 6.57
CA VAL A 75 -15.74 14.14 7.23
C VAL A 75 -15.57 14.15 8.75
N ASP A 76 -15.11 13.03 9.32
CA ASP A 76 -14.87 12.88 10.76
C ASP A 76 -13.85 13.91 11.27
N GLY A 77 -12.85 14.27 10.46
CA GLY A 77 -11.88 15.30 10.78
C GLY A 77 -12.51 16.68 10.97
N HIS A 78 -13.41 17.08 10.07
CA HIS A 78 -14.17 18.34 10.20
C HIS A 78 -15.12 18.30 11.41
N ASP A 79 -15.75 17.15 11.63
CA ASP A 79 -16.62 16.94 12.77
C ASP A 79 -15.85 17.11 14.09
N VAL A 80 -14.70 16.43 14.25
CA VAL A 80 -13.90 16.46 15.48
C VAL A 80 -13.35 17.86 15.78
N MET A 81 -13.05 18.68 14.77
CA MET A 81 -12.58 20.06 15.01
C MET A 81 -13.66 20.96 15.63
N ASN A 82 -14.94 20.58 15.53
CA ASN A 82 -16.06 21.33 16.06
C ASN A 82 -16.70 20.58 17.25
N PRO A 83 -16.62 21.12 18.47
CA PRO A 83 -17.39 20.59 19.60
C PRO A 83 -18.88 20.59 19.25
N ARG A 84 -19.57 19.49 19.54
CA ARG A 84 -21.02 19.41 19.30
C ARG A 84 -21.79 20.14 20.40
N ASP A 85 -22.97 20.70 20.07
CA ASP A 85 -23.83 21.32 21.07
C ASP A 85 -24.20 20.31 22.15
N ARG A 86 -23.91 20.66 23.43
CA ARG A 86 -24.11 19.81 24.62
C ARG A 86 -23.21 18.57 24.72
N GLU A 87 -22.09 18.53 24.00
CA GLU A 87 -21.07 17.49 24.16
C GLU A 87 -20.25 17.72 25.44
N ASP A 88 -20.11 16.68 26.27
CA ASP A 88 -19.18 16.70 27.38
C ASP A 88 -17.76 16.32 26.93
N TYR A 89 -16.76 16.67 27.75
CA TYR A 89 -15.36 16.39 27.41
C TYR A 89 -15.06 14.88 27.19
N PRO A 90 -15.60 13.94 27.99
CA PRO A 90 -15.46 12.51 27.73
C PRO A 90 -16.00 12.05 26.35
N GLN A 91 -17.15 12.56 25.92
CA GLN A 91 -17.75 12.26 24.61
C GLN A 91 -16.85 12.77 23.48
N TYR A 92 -16.38 14.01 23.60
CA TYR A 92 -15.42 14.60 22.66
C TYR A 92 -14.15 13.76 22.56
N GLN A 93 -13.57 13.38 23.71
CA GLN A 93 -12.35 12.57 23.76
C GLN A 93 -12.55 11.22 23.08
N LYS A 94 -13.70 10.57 23.26
CA LYS A 94 -14.01 9.30 22.59
C LYS A 94 -14.02 9.46 21.07
N ARG A 95 -14.70 10.50 20.56
CA ARG A 95 -14.78 10.82 19.13
C ARG A 95 -13.40 11.12 18.53
N LEU A 96 -12.58 11.91 19.24
CA LEU A 96 -11.20 12.17 18.85
C LEU A 96 -10.36 10.89 18.77
N GLN A 97 -10.48 9.99 19.74
CA GLN A 97 -9.75 8.71 19.74
C GLN A 97 -10.17 7.80 18.58
N GLU A 98 -11.47 7.73 18.27
CA GLU A 98 -11.97 6.98 17.12
C GLU A 98 -11.43 7.52 15.79
N TYR A 99 -11.40 8.85 15.64
CA TYR A 99 -10.79 9.52 14.50
C TYR A 99 -9.29 9.20 14.38
N LEU A 100 -8.52 9.37 15.45
CA LEU A 100 -7.08 9.12 15.46
C LEU A 100 -6.74 7.67 15.13
N LYS A 101 -7.51 6.72 15.66
CA LYS A 101 -7.34 5.29 15.33
C LYS A 101 -7.60 5.02 13.84
N THR A 102 -8.53 5.76 13.23
CA THR A 102 -8.85 5.65 11.80
C THR A 102 -7.74 6.21 10.94
N ALA A 103 -7.23 7.39 11.31
CA ALA A 103 -6.06 7.98 10.67
C ALA A 103 -4.84 7.05 10.78
N GLU A 104 -4.59 6.45 11.94
CA GLU A 104 -3.49 5.52 12.16
C GLU A 104 -3.57 4.31 11.21
N ASP A 105 -4.74 3.71 11.05
CA ASP A 105 -4.91 2.56 10.16
C ASP A 105 -4.71 2.91 8.69
N ILE A 106 -5.14 4.11 8.25
CA ILE A 106 -4.86 4.61 6.90
C ILE A 106 -3.36 4.83 6.73
N LYS A 107 -2.67 5.45 7.69
CA LYS A 107 -1.22 5.65 7.61
C LYS A 107 -0.44 4.34 7.60
N LYS A 108 -0.91 3.31 8.32
CA LYS A 108 -0.37 1.95 8.23
C LYS A 108 -0.58 1.34 6.84
N SER A 109 -1.71 1.61 6.19
CA SER A 109 -1.98 1.19 4.81
C SER A 109 -0.99 1.84 3.83
N ASP A 110 -0.77 3.16 3.95
CA ASP A 110 0.20 3.90 3.13
C ASP A 110 1.62 3.33 3.30
N LEU A 111 2.03 3.09 4.55
CA LEU A 111 3.34 2.51 4.85
C LEU A 111 3.48 1.09 4.30
N ALA A 112 2.46 0.24 4.44
CA ALA A 112 2.47 -1.10 3.89
C ALA A 112 2.59 -1.08 2.36
N ASN A 113 1.94 -0.14 1.69
CA ASN A 113 2.07 0.05 0.24
C ASN A 113 3.51 0.44 -0.15
N TYR A 114 4.10 1.41 0.56
CA TYR A 114 5.46 1.87 0.32
C TYR A 114 6.50 0.75 0.53
N VAL A 115 6.42 0.03 1.65
CA VAL A 115 7.34 -1.08 1.96
C VAL A 115 7.19 -2.22 0.94
N PHE A 116 5.96 -2.51 0.51
CA PHE A 116 5.72 -3.53 -0.52
C PHE A 116 6.31 -3.12 -1.87
N HIS A 117 6.20 -1.85 -2.26
CA HIS A 117 6.86 -1.35 -3.47
C HIS A 117 8.38 -1.54 -3.40
N ARG A 118 9.01 -1.22 -2.27
CA ARG A 118 10.44 -1.48 -2.06
C ARG A 118 10.80 -2.96 -2.18
N LYS A 119 9.96 -3.86 -1.66
CA LYS A 119 10.15 -5.31 -1.88
C LYS A 119 10.14 -5.65 -3.38
N VAL A 120 9.19 -5.13 -4.16
CA VAL A 120 9.14 -5.37 -5.62
C VAL A 120 10.42 -4.88 -6.31
N ILE A 121 10.95 -3.72 -5.91
CA ILE A 121 12.23 -3.22 -6.44
C ILE A 121 13.40 -4.16 -6.08
N LEU A 122 13.43 -4.72 -4.86
CA LEU A 122 14.43 -5.73 -4.49
C LEU A 122 14.30 -7.00 -5.33
N ASP A 123 13.09 -7.48 -5.55
CA ASP A 123 12.83 -8.67 -6.38
C ASP A 123 13.31 -8.43 -7.83
N LEU A 124 13.09 -7.22 -8.37
CA LEU A 124 13.61 -6.82 -9.68
C LEU A 124 15.13 -6.73 -9.71
N LEU A 125 15.76 -6.17 -8.67
CA LEU A 125 17.22 -6.10 -8.56
C LEU A 125 17.82 -7.51 -8.49
N GLU A 126 17.22 -8.40 -7.69
CA GLU A 126 17.66 -9.80 -7.56
C GLU A 126 17.63 -10.52 -8.91
N GLN A 127 16.58 -10.31 -9.72
CA GLN A 127 16.52 -10.83 -11.08
C GLN A 127 17.57 -10.20 -12.00
N ALA A 128 17.78 -8.89 -11.89
CA ALA A 128 18.71 -8.16 -12.76
C ALA A 128 20.19 -8.55 -12.54
N ILE A 129 20.58 -8.96 -11.33
CA ILE A 129 21.95 -9.37 -11.00
C ILE A 129 22.25 -10.84 -11.31
N GLN A 130 21.24 -11.64 -11.68
CA GLN A 130 21.43 -13.03 -12.06
C GLN A 130 22.15 -13.15 -13.41
N ARG A 131 22.80 -14.30 -13.64
CA ARG A 131 23.34 -14.62 -14.96
C ARG A 131 22.19 -15.02 -15.88
N GLY A 132 22.19 -14.47 -17.08
CA GLY A 132 21.29 -14.88 -18.15
C GLY A 132 21.57 -16.30 -18.63
N GLU A 133 20.71 -16.81 -19.50
CA GLU A 133 20.84 -18.14 -20.11
C GLU A 133 22.16 -18.32 -20.90
N ASP A 134 22.74 -17.22 -21.37
CA ASP A 134 24.03 -17.18 -22.06
C ASP A 134 25.24 -17.21 -21.11
N GLY A 135 24.99 -17.30 -19.80
CA GLY A 135 26.00 -17.30 -18.75
C GLY A 135 26.61 -15.94 -18.43
N LYS A 136 26.12 -14.84 -19.04
CA LYS A 136 26.60 -13.48 -18.82
C LYS A 136 25.72 -12.72 -17.84
N TYR A 137 26.27 -11.70 -17.22
CA TYR A 137 25.50 -10.78 -16.38
C TYR A 137 24.78 -9.73 -17.23
N ALA A 138 23.72 -9.15 -16.67
CA ALA A 138 23.09 -7.97 -17.24
C ALA A 138 24.10 -6.83 -17.40
N ARG A 139 23.82 -5.95 -18.37
CA ARG A 139 24.59 -4.73 -18.56
C ARG A 139 24.40 -3.79 -17.35
N GLU A 140 25.44 -3.02 -17.05
CA GLU A 140 25.42 -2.08 -15.92
C GLU A 140 24.32 -1.03 -16.07
N ASP A 141 24.02 -0.57 -17.29
CA ASP A 141 22.97 0.42 -17.55
C ASP A 141 21.59 -0.02 -17.07
N LEU A 142 21.28 -1.32 -17.09
CA LEU A 142 20.03 -1.85 -16.54
C LEU A 142 19.97 -1.66 -15.02
N ILE A 143 21.03 -2.06 -14.31
CA ILE A 143 21.13 -1.96 -12.85
C ILE A 143 21.20 -0.48 -12.44
N HIS A 144 21.94 0.33 -13.18
CA HIS A 144 22.07 1.76 -12.94
C HIS A 144 20.70 2.44 -13.02
N ASN A 145 19.95 2.23 -14.09
CA ASN A 145 18.63 2.84 -14.25
C ASN A 145 17.61 2.37 -13.19
N LEU A 146 17.79 1.18 -12.61
CA LEU A 146 16.99 0.74 -11.47
C LEU A 146 17.30 1.58 -10.20
N ILE A 147 18.57 1.97 -10.01
CA ILE A 147 19.01 2.80 -8.87
C ILE A 147 18.70 4.28 -9.10
N MET A 148 19.06 4.83 -10.27
CA MET A 148 18.89 6.24 -10.64
C MET A 148 18.94 6.39 -12.17
N PRO A 149 18.02 7.12 -12.82
CA PRO A 149 18.13 7.39 -14.25
C PRO A 149 19.46 8.05 -14.64
N MET A 150 20.13 7.50 -15.65
CA MET A 150 21.39 8.05 -16.15
C MET A 150 21.20 9.44 -16.80
N GLN A 151 22.23 10.28 -16.70
CA GLN A 151 22.28 11.64 -17.27
C GLN A 151 21.19 12.58 -16.73
N LYS A 152 20.68 12.28 -15.54
CA LYS A 152 19.64 13.05 -14.86
C LYS A 152 20.12 13.53 -13.50
N ASP A 153 19.58 14.68 -13.08
CA ASP A 153 19.69 15.14 -11.70
C ASP A 153 18.36 15.05 -10.95
N SER A 154 18.44 15.19 -9.62
CA SER A 154 17.30 15.09 -8.70
C SER A 154 16.20 16.14 -8.93
N ASN A 155 16.45 17.20 -9.71
CA ASN A 155 15.41 18.16 -10.07
C ASN A 155 14.64 17.76 -11.35
N GLU A 156 15.22 16.87 -12.16
CA GLU A 156 14.62 16.37 -13.40
C GLU A 156 13.78 15.11 -13.21
N VAL A 157 13.99 14.38 -12.11
CA VAL A 157 13.33 13.10 -11.81
C VAL A 157 12.38 13.22 -10.62
N MET A 158 11.32 12.43 -10.63
CA MET A 158 10.45 12.31 -9.46
C MET A 158 11.22 11.59 -8.35
N ASN A 159 11.04 11.98 -7.09
CA ASN A 159 11.70 11.33 -5.95
C ASN A 159 11.51 9.80 -5.95
N ASP A 160 10.34 9.33 -6.36
CA ASP A 160 9.99 7.90 -6.41
C ASP A 160 10.72 7.14 -7.52
N SER A 161 11.46 7.82 -8.40
CA SER A 161 12.28 7.23 -9.46
C SER A 161 13.72 6.92 -9.03
N CYS A 162 14.09 7.27 -7.79
CA CYS A 162 15.44 7.10 -7.26
C CYS A 162 15.45 6.05 -6.14
N ASN A 163 16.04 4.88 -6.42
CA ASN A 163 16.17 3.79 -5.45
C ASN A 163 17.53 3.77 -4.75
N LEU A 164 18.09 4.93 -4.44
CA LEU A 164 19.40 5.03 -3.75
C LEU A 164 19.43 4.33 -2.39
N TRP A 165 18.27 4.14 -1.77
CA TRP A 165 18.11 3.35 -0.55
C TRP A 165 18.58 1.89 -0.70
N LEU A 166 18.69 1.38 -1.94
CA LEU A 166 19.29 0.08 -2.24
C LEU A 166 20.77 0.01 -1.84
N LEU A 167 21.47 1.15 -1.89
CA LEU A 167 22.88 1.26 -1.50
C LEU A 167 23.00 1.55 0.00
N ASP A 168 22.22 2.53 0.48
CA ASP A 168 22.19 2.94 1.88
C ASP A 168 20.89 3.71 2.16
N GLU A 169 20.18 3.35 3.23
CA GLU A 169 18.92 3.99 3.62
C GLU A 169 19.05 5.52 3.81
N ARG A 170 20.23 5.99 4.23
CA ARG A 170 20.52 7.42 4.43
C ARG A 170 20.43 8.22 3.13
N LEU A 171 20.58 7.56 1.97
CA LEU A 171 20.52 8.20 0.66
C LEU A 171 19.09 8.37 0.13
N ALA A 172 18.07 7.84 0.83
CA ALA A 172 16.67 8.12 0.54
C ALA A 172 16.35 9.62 0.59
N PHE A 173 17.15 10.39 1.32
CA PHE A 173 17.06 11.85 1.40
C PHE A 173 18.39 12.47 0.99
N HIS A 174 18.34 13.40 0.05
CA HIS A 174 19.52 14.11 -0.43
C HIS A 174 19.11 15.51 -0.90
N ASN A 175 20.01 16.47 -0.78
CA ASN A 175 19.77 17.84 -1.23
C ASN A 175 19.94 17.98 -2.75
N TYR A 176 20.90 17.24 -3.32
CA TYR A 176 21.18 17.21 -4.75
C TYR A 176 21.85 15.89 -5.10
N LEU A 177 21.45 15.32 -6.25
CA LEU A 177 22.04 14.14 -6.84
C LEU A 177 22.14 14.36 -8.35
N ALA A 178 23.25 13.93 -8.95
CA ALA A 178 23.40 13.86 -10.39
C ALA A 178 24.01 12.51 -10.77
N SER A 179 23.34 11.76 -11.65
CA SER A 179 23.85 10.51 -12.20
C SER A 179 24.42 10.73 -13.59
N ASP A 180 25.65 10.26 -13.81
CA ASP A 180 26.33 10.27 -15.12
C ASP A 180 26.35 11.66 -15.80
N LYS A 181 26.42 12.74 -15.00
CA LYS A 181 26.59 14.12 -15.48
C LYS A 181 28.03 14.57 -15.29
N THR A 182 28.52 15.40 -16.22
CA THR A 182 29.85 16.02 -16.08
C THR A 182 29.81 17.10 -15.00
N LEU A 183 30.92 17.29 -14.27
CA LEU A 183 31.01 18.30 -13.21
C LEU A 183 30.64 19.71 -13.69
N LEU A 184 31.01 20.07 -14.93
CA LEU A 184 30.71 21.37 -15.54
C LEU A 184 29.21 21.60 -15.81
N SER A 185 28.43 20.52 -15.94
CA SER A 185 26.99 20.60 -16.24
C SER A 185 26.12 20.72 -14.99
N MET A 186 26.71 20.61 -13.79
CA MET A 186 25.97 20.62 -12.53
C MET A 186 25.79 22.06 -12.01
N PRO A 187 24.60 22.46 -11.55
CA PRO A 187 24.36 23.82 -11.04
C PRO A 187 25.09 24.11 -9.72
N ILE A 188 25.63 23.10 -9.05
CA ILE A 188 26.32 23.21 -7.75
C ILE A 188 27.82 23.49 -7.86
N THR A 189 28.39 23.49 -9.08
CA THR A 189 29.82 23.70 -9.32
C THR A 189 30.16 25.14 -9.74
N GLY A 190 29.22 26.08 -9.55
CA GLY A 190 29.38 27.53 -9.79
C GLY A 190 29.65 28.33 -8.53
#